data_AF-A0A956KVX0-F1
#
_entry.id   AF-A0A956KVX0-F1
#
_cell.length_a   1.000
_cell.length_b   1.000
_cell.length_c   1.000
_cell.angle_alpha   90.00
_cell.angle_beta   90.00
_cell.angle_gamma   90.00
#
_symmetry.space_group_name_H-M   'P 1'
#
loop_
_entity.id
_entity.type
_entity.pdbx_description
1 polymer ?
#
loop_
_entity_poly.entity_id
_entity_poly.type
_entity_poly.pdbx_seq_one_letter_code
_entity_poly.pdbx_strand_id
1 'polypeptide(L)'
;MPRLSDAIQAMQYVKERIPLDRSDNKFIPQHRSTLPFAERLQSRQAAVGWLNTVRSHPRCPHQGQSSPSDVVKYGAYVLAAAHGNCLEMSCAAAWYLNEVGCFGWDMVYYPNGDHVYLVMGQPTDLQGRFPDDFADWDPEAVICDVWADIACPAREYPARWRARMHNWQTMGLVLGNLLPTHPNWHDLIDGDKSSFLH
;
A
#
# COMPACT_ATOMS: atom_id res chain seq x y z
N MET A 1 6.38 17.59 -13.55
CA MET A 1 5.71 16.31 -13.88
C MET A 1 6.26 15.27 -12.94
N PRO A 2 5.42 14.49 -12.25
CA PRO A 2 5.87 13.43 -11.36
C PRO A 2 6.62 12.37 -12.16
N ARG A 3 7.74 11.87 -11.62
CA ARG A 3 8.60 10.92 -12.33
C ARG A 3 8.58 9.58 -11.61
N LEU A 4 8.82 8.52 -12.36
CA LEU A 4 9.06 7.18 -11.81
C LEU A 4 10.14 7.19 -10.71
N SER A 5 11.16 8.05 -10.86
CA SER A 5 12.21 8.22 -9.83
C SER A 5 11.67 8.68 -8.48
N ASP A 6 10.61 9.47 -8.46
CA ASP A 6 10.02 10.02 -7.24
C ASP A 6 9.22 8.91 -6.51
N ALA A 7 8.49 8.08 -7.26
CA ALA A 7 7.83 6.87 -6.73
C ALA A 7 8.84 5.88 -6.13
N ILE A 8 9.93 5.60 -6.86
CA ILE A 8 10.99 4.68 -6.39
C ILE A 8 11.61 5.17 -5.09
N GLN A 9 11.97 6.46 -5.02
CA GLN A 9 12.57 7.04 -3.83
C GLN A 9 11.61 7.03 -2.63
N ALA A 10 10.33 7.36 -2.84
CA ALA A 10 9.33 7.29 -1.79
C ALA A 10 9.17 5.86 -1.24
N MET A 11 9.08 4.87 -2.14
CA MET A 11 8.99 3.46 -1.74
C MET A 11 10.22 3.03 -0.93
N GLN A 12 11.43 3.35 -1.40
CA GLN A 12 12.67 3.01 -0.70
C GLN A 12 12.75 3.67 0.68
N TYR A 13 12.46 4.98 0.75
CA TYR A 13 12.47 5.75 1.99
C TYR A 13 11.55 5.15 3.06
N VAL A 14 10.33 4.78 2.68
CA VAL A 14 9.37 4.19 3.62
C VAL A 14 9.80 2.77 4.01
N LYS A 15 10.22 1.93 3.07
CA LYS A 15 10.65 0.55 3.37
C LYS A 15 11.84 0.46 4.32
N GLU A 16 12.76 1.41 4.26
CA GLU A 16 13.88 1.51 5.22
C GLU A 16 13.41 1.77 6.65
N ARG A 17 12.24 2.38 6.83
CA ARG A 17 11.70 2.80 8.13
C ARG A 17 10.56 1.91 8.63
N ILE A 18 9.84 1.26 7.70
CA ILE A 18 8.73 0.36 7.97
C ILE A 18 9.00 -0.95 7.21
N PRO A 19 9.81 -1.86 7.76
CA PRO A 19 10.10 -3.13 7.12
C PRO A 19 8.86 -4.04 7.04
N LEU A 20 8.89 -4.99 6.11
CA LEU A 20 7.73 -5.85 5.79
C LEU A 20 7.27 -6.76 6.94
N ASP A 21 8.17 -7.13 7.86
CA ASP A 21 7.86 -7.90 9.07
C ASP A 21 7.04 -7.11 10.09
N ARG A 22 6.85 -5.80 9.84
CA ARG A 22 6.01 -4.89 10.62
C ARG A 22 4.69 -4.55 9.91
N SER A 23 4.33 -5.33 8.89
CA SER A 23 3.04 -5.30 8.21
C SER A 23 2.11 -6.40 8.73
N ASP A 24 0.88 -6.03 9.11
CA ASP A 24 -0.02 -6.90 9.89
C ASP A 24 -0.66 -8.06 9.09
N ASN A 25 -0.77 -7.94 7.76
CA ASN A 25 -1.49 -8.91 6.94
C ASN A 25 -0.61 -9.88 6.11
N LYS A 26 0.72 -9.82 6.27
CA LYS A 26 1.69 -10.68 5.56
C LYS A 26 2.46 -11.56 6.54
N PHE A 27 2.31 -12.87 6.45
CA PHE A 27 3.08 -13.78 7.29
C PHE A 27 3.37 -15.12 6.62
N ILE A 28 4.38 -15.83 7.14
CA ILE A 28 4.69 -17.20 6.70
C ILE A 28 3.95 -18.18 7.63
N PRO A 29 3.12 -19.10 7.12
CA PRO A 29 2.44 -20.09 7.94
C PRO A 29 3.40 -20.95 8.74
N GLN A 30 2.94 -21.44 9.89
CA GLN A 30 3.76 -22.25 10.82
C GLN A 30 4.41 -23.46 10.16
N HIS A 31 3.70 -24.15 9.26
CA HIS A 31 4.23 -25.33 8.58
C HIS A 31 5.36 -25.02 7.57
N ARG A 32 5.61 -23.73 7.26
CA ARG A 32 6.64 -23.29 6.30
C ARG A 32 7.72 -22.41 6.91
N SER A 33 7.59 -22.02 8.18
CA SER A 33 8.54 -21.12 8.83
C SER A 33 9.45 -21.88 9.79
N THR A 34 10.74 -21.54 9.73
CA THR A 34 11.79 -22.08 10.61
C THR A 34 11.79 -21.45 12.00
N LEU A 35 11.02 -20.37 12.21
CA LEU A 35 10.90 -19.72 13.52
C LEU A 35 10.07 -20.60 14.49
N PRO A 36 10.32 -20.52 15.81
CA PRO A 36 9.42 -21.08 16.81
C PRO A 36 8.00 -20.49 16.71
N PHE A 37 6.99 -21.30 17.02
CA PHE A 37 5.59 -20.85 17.01
C PHE A 37 5.32 -19.67 17.95
N ALA A 38 5.87 -19.73 19.16
CA ALA A 38 5.70 -18.68 20.16
C ALA A 38 6.27 -17.33 19.68
N GLU A 39 7.44 -17.34 19.03
CA GLU A 39 8.08 -16.15 18.51
C GLU A 39 7.21 -15.50 17.40
N ARG A 40 6.69 -16.30 16.46
CA ARG A 40 5.77 -15.78 15.44
C ARG A 40 4.47 -15.22 16.01
N LEU A 41 3.89 -15.91 17.00
CA LEU A 41 2.65 -15.45 17.63
C LEU A 41 2.88 -14.10 18.33
N GLN A 42 4.03 -13.96 19.01
CA GLN A 42 4.43 -12.71 19.65
C GLN A 42 4.66 -11.60 18.62
N SER A 43 5.37 -11.86 17.52
CA SER A 43 5.56 -10.88 16.43
C SER A 43 4.23 -10.44 15.84
N ARG A 44 3.29 -11.37 15.61
CA ARG A 44 1.96 -11.04 15.09
C ARG A 44 1.14 -10.22 16.08
N GLN A 45 1.09 -10.62 17.35
CA GLN A 45 0.38 -9.87 18.39
C GLN A 45 0.96 -8.46 18.56
N ALA A 46 2.29 -8.32 18.48
CA ALA A 46 2.94 -7.02 18.49
C ALA A 46 2.54 -6.19 17.25
N ALA A 47 2.56 -6.76 16.04
CA ALA A 47 2.16 -6.06 14.82
C ALA A 47 0.70 -5.57 14.89
N VAL A 48 -0.24 -6.42 15.33
CA VAL A 48 -1.65 -6.04 15.55
C VAL A 48 -1.76 -4.92 16.60
N GLY A 49 -1.07 -5.06 17.74
CA GLY A 49 -1.11 -4.06 18.81
C GLY A 49 -0.57 -2.69 18.38
N TRP A 50 0.52 -2.69 17.61
CA TRP A 50 1.06 -1.47 17.01
C TRP A 50 0.11 -0.87 16.00
N LEU A 51 -0.45 -1.67 15.10
CA LEU A 51 -1.41 -1.17 14.11
C LEU A 51 -2.64 -0.53 14.76
N ASN A 52 -3.18 -1.16 15.81
CA ASN A 52 -4.29 -0.60 16.60
C ASN A 52 -3.91 0.73 17.26
N THR A 53 -2.68 0.84 17.76
CA THR A 53 -2.16 2.09 18.34
C THR A 53 -2.09 3.18 17.27
N VAL A 54 -1.51 2.86 16.11
CA VAL A 54 -1.35 3.83 15.02
C VAL A 54 -2.72 4.29 14.48
N ARG A 55 -3.66 3.35 14.29
CA ARG A 55 -5.02 3.64 13.80
C ARG A 55 -5.91 4.33 14.83
N SER A 56 -5.57 4.28 16.11
CA SER A 56 -6.28 5.05 17.15
C SER A 56 -5.99 6.56 17.10
N HIS A 57 -5.00 6.97 16.29
CA HIS A 57 -4.65 8.38 16.14
C HIS A 57 -5.84 9.18 15.58
N PRO A 58 -6.21 10.35 16.16
CA PRO A 58 -7.40 11.11 15.75
C PRO A 58 -7.44 11.57 14.30
N ARG A 59 -6.28 11.56 13.64
CA ARG A 59 -6.13 11.89 12.21
C ARG A 59 -5.89 10.67 11.32
N CYS A 60 -6.16 9.46 11.79
CA CYS A 60 -6.16 8.29 10.92
C CYS A 60 -7.09 8.57 9.73
N PRO A 61 -6.62 8.48 8.47
CA PRO A 61 -7.43 8.76 7.32
C PRO A 61 -8.56 7.72 7.17
N HIS A 62 -9.75 8.24 6.87
CA HIS A 62 -10.93 7.47 6.48
C HIS A 62 -11.33 7.84 5.05
N GLN A 63 -11.77 6.82 4.31
CA GLN A 63 -12.18 6.97 2.91
C GLN A 63 -13.27 8.05 2.76
N GLY A 64 -13.12 8.93 1.77
CA GLY A 64 -14.08 9.99 1.44
C GLY A 64 -14.24 11.08 2.51
N GLN A 65 -13.47 11.03 3.59
CA GLN A 65 -13.55 11.98 4.71
C GLN A 65 -12.24 12.72 4.98
N SER A 66 -11.15 12.32 4.34
CA SER A 66 -9.81 12.81 4.64
C SER A 66 -9.31 13.75 3.56
N SER A 67 -8.72 14.87 3.99
CA SER A 67 -7.99 15.73 3.06
C SER A 67 -6.59 15.17 2.76
N PRO A 68 -5.94 15.57 1.65
CA PRO A 68 -4.52 15.29 1.44
C PRO A 68 -3.63 15.73 2.61
N SER A 69 -4.00 16.81 3.31
CA SER A 69 -3.28 17.28 4.50
C SER A 69 -3.36 16.28 5.66
N ASP A 70 -4.50 15.63 5.87
CA ASP A 70 -4.68 14.63 6.93
C ASP A 70 -3.83 13.39 6.66
N VAL A 71 -3.82 12.92 5.41
CA VAL A 71 -2.96 11.84 4.92
C VAL A 71 -1.49 12.13 5.20
N VAL A 72 -1.00 13.32 4.83
CA VAL A 72 0.41 13.71 5.01
C VAL A 72 0.78 13.80 6.48
N LYS A 73 -0.06 14.44 7.29
CA LYS A 73 0.17 14.57 8.74
C LYS A 73 0.18 13.20 9.43
N TYR A 74 -0.72 12.31 9.03
CA TYR A 74 -0.74 10.95 9.52
C TYR A 74 0.49 10.15 9.06
N GLY A 75 0.96 10.34 7.82
CA GLY A 75 2.18 9.73 7.30
C GLY A 75 3.42 10.02 8.15
N ALA A 76 3.58 11.27 8.61
CA ALA A 76 4.65 11.64 9.55
C ALA A 76 4.58 10.84 10.86
N TYR A 77 3.37 10.67 11.40
CA TYR A 77 3.14 9.90 12.62
C TYR A 77 3.41 8.40 12.41
N VAL A 78 2.96 7.83 11.29
CA VAL A 78 3.25 6.45 10.90
C VAL A 78 4.76 6.19 10.82
N LEU A 79 5.53 7.10 10.23
CA LEU A 79 6.99 6.97 10.13
C LEU A 79 7.66 6.99 11.51
N ALA A 80 7.16 7.81 12.44
CA ALA A 80 7.64 7.81 13.82
C ALA A 80 7.29 6.51 14.56
N ALA A 81 6.13 5.91 14.25
CA ALA A 81 5.72 4.63 14.81
C ALA A 81 6.49 3.44 14.21
N ALA A 82 7.00 3.55 12.98
CA ALA A 82 7.74 2.50 12.28
C ALA A 82 6.97 1.17 12.12
N HIS A 83 5.64 1.24 12.00
CA HIS A 83 4.71 0.13 11.84
C HIS A 83 3.54 0.55 10.93
N GLY A 84 3.03 -0.36 10.08
CA GLY A 84 1.92 -0.01 9.20
C GLY A 84 1.52 -1.09 8.19
N ASN A 85 0.31 -0.95 7.63
CA ASN A 85 -0.20 -1.74 6.52
C ASN A 85 -0.30 -0.86 5.25
N CYS A 86 -1.03 -1.30 4.21
CA CYS A 86 -1.20 -0.60 2.93
C CYS A 86 -1.55 0.88 3.09
N LEU A 87 -2.55 1.21 3.92
CA LEU A 87 -2.95 2.59 4.21
C LEU A 87 -1.81 3.39 4.84
N GLU A 88 -1.24 2.90 5.95
CA GLU A 88 -0.20 3.59 6.69
C GLU A 88 1.05 3.84 5.83
N MET A 89 1.49 2.81 5.08
CA MET A 89 2.65 2.93 4.19
C MET A 89 2.38 3.90 3.03
N SER A 90 1.15 3.98 2.53
CA SER A 90 0.76 4.97 1.52
C SER A 90 0.77 6.38 2.08
N CYS A 91 0.27 6.59 3.30
CA CYS A 91 0.36 7.89 3.97
C CYS A 91 1.82 8.30 4.22
N ALA A 92 2.68 7.36 4.64
CA ALA A 92 4.10 7.61 4.83
C ALA A 92 4.82 8.01 3.53
N ALA A 93 4.48 7.37 2.40
CA ALA A 93 5.00 7.75 1.10
C ALA A 93 4.48 9.12 0.64
N ALA A 94 3.22 9.43 0.92
CA ALA A 94 2.61 10.72 0.61
C ALA A 94 3.29 11.87 1.36
N TRP A 95 3.62 11.63 2.64
CA TRP A 95 4.42 12.55 3.44
C TRP A 95 5.79 12.80 2.80
N TYR A 96 6.51 11.74 2.43
CA TYR A 96 7.83 11.88 1.81
C TYR A 96 7.77 12.65 0.49
N LEU A 97 6.80 12.32 -0.38
CA LEU A 97 6.61 13.02 -1.66
C LEU A 97 6.38 14.52 -1.43
N ASN A 98 5.58 14.90 -0.44
CA ASN A 98 5.37 16.29 -0.09
C ASN A 98 6.66 16.98 0.42
N GLU A 99 7.47 16.30 1.25
CA GLU A 99 8.74 16.84 1.76
C GLU A 99 9.74 17.16 0.62
N VAL A 100 9.73 16.36 -0.46
CA VAL A 100 10.58 16.58 -1.62
C VAL A 100 9.93 17.46 -2.71
N GLY A 101 8.79 18.09 -2.40
CA GLY A 101 8.10 19.01 -3.30
C GLY A 101 7.30 18.35 -4.43
N CYS A 102 7.03 17.05 -4.33
CA CYS A 102 6.19 16.30 -5.26
C CYS A 102 4.74 16.28 -4.78
N PHE A 103 3.95 17.23 -5.29
CA PHE A 103 2.51 17.35 -5.02
C PHE A 103 1.68 16.73 -6.15
N GLY A 104 0.37 16.56 -5.93
CA GLY A 104 -0.55 16.05 -6.96
C GLY A 104 -0.54 14.52 -7.10
N TRP A 105 -0.29 13.83 -6.00
CA TRP A 105 -0.59 12.40 -5.85
C TRP A 105 -2.05 12.22 -5.40
N ASP A 106 -2.58 11.02 -5.65
CA ASP A 106 -3.83 10.53 -5.08
C ASP A 106 -3.60 9.11 -4.53
N MET A 107 -4.52 8.63 -3.71
CA MET A 107 -4.51 7.29 -3.15
C MET A 107 -5.58 6.45 -3.83
N VAL A 108 -5.17 5.40 -4.53
CA VAL A 108 -6.08 4.44 -5.15
C VAL A 108 -6.58 3.48 -4.08
N TYR A 109 -7.88 3.23 -4.06
CA TYR A 109 -8.52 2.29 -3.15
C TYR A 109 -9.38 1.27 -3.90
N TYR A 110 -9.29 0.02 -3.47
CA TYR A 110 -10.15 -1.08 -3.93
C TYR A 110 -11.18 -1.45 -2.87
N PRO A 111 -12.47 -1.07 -3.03
CA PRO A 111 -13.51 -1.35 -2.05
C PRO A 111 -13.70 -2.85 -1.75
N ASN A 112 -13.53 -3.71 -2.77
CA ASN A 112 -13.78 -5.14 -2.67
C ASN A 112 -12.57 -5.96 -2.17
N GLY A 113 -11.46 -5.32 -1.83
CA GLY A 113 -10.27 -6.01 -1.31
C GLY A 113 -9.44 -5.23 -0.30
N ASP A 114 -9.87 -4.04 0.13
CA ASP A 114 -9.21 -3.25 1.17
C ASP A 114 -7.69 -3.07 0.92
N HIS A 115 -7.35 -2.63 -0.30
CA HIS A 115 -5.99 -2.28 -0.68
C HIS A 115 -5.88 -0.82 -1.08
N VAL A 116 -4.81 -0.19 -0.64
CA VAL A 116 -4.51 1.23 -0.85
C VAL A 116 -3.07 1.40 -1.29
N TYR A 117 -2.84 2.22 -2.31
CA TYR A 117 -1.52 2.68 -2.73
C TYR A 117 -1.57 4.08 -3.35
N LEU A 118 -0.40 4.68 -3.60
CA LEU A 118 -0.32 6.00 -4.24
C LEU A 118 -0.21 5.91 -5.75
N VAL A 119 -0.84 6.87 -6.42
CA VAL A 119 -0.63 7.17 -7.83
C VAL A 119 -0.27 8.65 -8.00
N MET A 120 0.59 8.95 -8.97
CA MET A 120 0.86 10.31 -9.41
C MET A 120 0.58 10.41 -10.91
N GLY A 121 -0.03 11.52 -11.34
CA GLY A 121 -0.28 11.79 -12.76
C GLY A 121 -1.51 11.09 -13.35
N GLN A 122 -2.30 10.36 -12.56
CA GLN A 122 -3.58 9.80 -13.00
C GLN A 122 -4.74 10.62 -12.43
N PRO A 123 -5.54 11.30 -13.26
CA PRO A 123 -6.79 11.92 -12.81
C PRO A 123 -7.92 10.90 -12.64
N THR A 124 -8.89 11.21 -11.78
CA THR A 124 -10.19 10.53 -11.67
C THR A 124 -11.27 11.21 -12.50
N ASP A 125 -12.41 10.53 -12.66
CA ASP A 125 -13.65 11.18 -13.11
C ASP A 125 -14.24 12.12 -12.03
N LEU A 126 -15.37 12.77 -12.35
CA LEU A 126 -16.08 13.69 -11.45
C LEU A 126 -16.66 13.01 -10.20
N GLN A 127 -16.71 11.68 -10.18
CA GLN A 127 -17.16 10.86 -9.04
C GLN A 127 -15.99 10.28 -8.26
N GLY A 128 -14.74 10.66 -8.59
CA GLY A 128 -13.55 10.13 -7.92
C GLY A 128 -13.19 8.71 -8.35
N ARG A 129 -13.71 8.20 -9.47
CA ARG A 129 -13.37 6.87 -9.98
C ARG A 129 -12.19 6.92 -10.94
N PHE A 130 -11.32 5.93 -10.84
CA PHE A 130 -10.30 5.69 -11.85
C PHE A 130 -10.87 4.80 -12.97
N PRO A 131 -10.35 4.86 -14.21
CA PRO A 131 -10.68 3.85 -15.22
C PRO A 131 -10.32 2.46 -14.69
N ASP A 132 -11.12 1.43 -14.92
CA ASP A 132 -10.86 0.09 -14.38
C ASP A 132 -9.66 -0.58 -15.08
N ASP A 133 -9.56 -0.47 -16.40
CA ASP A 133 -8.39 -0.96 -17.14
C ASP A 133 -7.21 0.03 -17.02
N PHE A 134 -6.05 -0.47 -16.59
CA PHE A 134 -4.82 0.32 -16.56
C PHE A 134 -4.32 0.72 -17.95
N ALA A 135 -4.75 0.04 -19.02
CA ALA A 135 -4.45 0.47 -20.39
C ALA A 135 -5.02 1.86 -20.71
N ASP A 136 -6.12 2.25 -20.05
CA ASP A 136 -6.78 3.54 -20.22
C ASP A 136 -6.20 4.64 -19.31
N TRP A 137 -5.21 4.30 -18.47
CA TRP A 137 -4.54 5.26 -17.60
C TRP A 137 -3.59 6.14 -18.40
N ASP A 138 -3.33 7.34 -17.90
CA ASP A 138 -2.38 8.29 -18.48
C ASP A 138 -1.03 7.59 -18.70
N PRO A 139 -0.43 7.68 -19.90
CA PRO A 139 0.86 7.03 -20.19
C PRO A 139 2.00 7.44 -19.24
N GLU A 140 1.93 8.65 -18.67
CA GLU A 140 2.93 9.19 -17.74
C GLU A 140 2.54 8.96 -16.27
N ALA A 141 1.40 8.33 -15.99
CA ALA A 141 1.01 7.99 -14.63
C ALA A 141 1.98 6.96 -14.02
N VAL A 142 2.31 7.15 -12.74
CA VAL A 142 3.22 6.29 -12.00
C VAL A 142 2.59 5.87 -10.68
N ILE A 143 2.83 4.61 -10.31
CA ILE A 143 2.32 4.02 -9.08
C ILE A 143 3.45 3.84 -8.07
N CYS A 144 3.13 4.08 -6.80
CA CYS A 144 3.96 3.81 -5.64
C CYS A 144 3.13 2.96 -4.65
N ASP A 145 3.25 1.64 -4.76
CA ASP A 145 2.71 0.68 -3.79
C ASP A 145 3.85 0.15 -2.92
N VAL A 146 4.06 0.85 -1.80
CA VAL A 146 5.10 0.49 -0.83
C VAL A 146 4.83 -0.87 -0.20
N TRP A 147 3.56 -1.19 0.06
CA TRP A 147 3.17 -2.44 0.67
C TRP A 147 3.54 -3.61 -0.26
N ALA A 148 3.19 -3.52 -1.54
CA ALA A 148 3.56 -4.54 -2.52
C ALA A 148 5.02 -4.49 -2.97
N ASP A 149 5.79 -3.48 -2.56
CA ASP A 149 7.15 -3.24 -3.05
C ASP A 149 7.15 -3.09 -4.58
N ILE A 150 6.27 -2.22 -5.07
CA ILE A 150 6.11 -1.92 -6.50
C ILE A 150 6.13 -0.41 -6.70
N ALA A 151 7.09 0.06 -7.48
CA ALA A 151 7.07 1.39 -8.08
C ALA A 151 7.28 1.25 -9.60
N CYS A 152 6.33 1.70 -10.41
CA CYS A 152 6.34 1.49 -11.87
C CYS A 152 5.44 2.48 -12.63
N PRO A 153 5.59 2.58 -13.96
CA PRO A 153 4.54 3.14 -14.81
C PRO A 153 3.21 2.43 -14.54
N ALA A 154 2.11 3.18 -14.49
CA ALA A 154 0.82 2.64 -14.08
C ALA A 154 0.34 1.49 -14.97
N ARG A 155 0.59 1.58 -16.28
CA ARG A 155 0.22 0.55 -17.26
C ARG A 155 0.94 -0.80 -17.06
N GLU A 156 2.08 -0.81 -16.35
CA GLU A 156 2.80 -2.04 -16.01
C GLU A 156 2.31 -2.70 -14.71
N TYR A 157 1.53 -1.97 -13.91
CA TYR A 157 1.17 -2.37 -12.56
C TYR A 157 0.42 -3.72 -12.50
N PRO A 158 -0.55 -4.03 -13.37
CA PRO A 158 -1.21 -5.33 -13.38
C PRO A 158 -0.24 -6.51 -13.49
N ALA A 159 0.77 -6.41 -14.37
CA ALA A 159 1.76 -7.46 -14.55
C ALA A 159 2.68 -7.58 -13.32
N ARG A 160 3.13 -6.44 -12.77
CA ARG A 160 3.99 -6.41 -11.59
C ARG A 160 3.29 -6.92 -10.33
N TRP A 161 2.01 -6.59 -10.15
CA TRP A 161 1.18 -7.10 -9.06
C TRP A 161 1.08 -8.62 -9.10
N ARG A 162 0.66 -9.18 -10.24
CA ARG A 162 0.53 -10.63 -10.40
C ARG A 162 1.86 -11.35 -10.20
N ALA A 163 2.96 -10.80 -10.73
CA ALA A 163 4.30 -11.34 -10.51
C ALA A 163 4.69 -11.32 -9.02
N ARG A 164 4.37 -10.22 -8.31
CA ARG A 164 4.62 -10.09 -6.87
C ARG A 164 3.83 -11.11 -6.06
N MET A 165 2.55 -11.31 -6.37
CA MET A 165 1.72 -12.32 -5.70
C MET A 165 2.25 -13.73 -5.89
N HIS A 166 2.65 -14.09 -7.11
CA HIS A 166 3.32 -15.37 -7.36
C HIS A 166 4.62 -15.52 -6.56
N ASN A 167 5.46 -14.49 -6.56
CA ASN A 167 6.71 -14.49 -5.80
C ASN A 167 6.47 -14.70 -4.30
N TRP A 168 5.50 -13.98 -3.71
CA TRP A 168 5.14 -14.16 -2.30
C TRP A 168 4.62 -15.56 -2.00
N GLN A 169 3.81 -16.15 -2.88
CA GLN A 169 3.38 -17.53 -2.73
C GLN A 169 4.57 -18.51 -2.76
N THR A 170 5.53 -18.31 -3.68
CA THR A 170 6.75 -19.12 -3.75
C THR A 170 7.60 -18.97 -2.49
N MET A 171 7.67 -17.78 -1.90
CA MET A 171 8.30 -17.52 -0.60
C MET A 171 7.52 -18.12 0.58
N GLY A 172 6.33 -18.66 0.34
CA GLY A 172 5.47 -19.25 1.36
C GLY A 172 4.70 -18.24 2.20
N LEU A 173 4.55 -16.99 1.75
CA LEU A 173 3.72 -15.99 2.41
C LEU A 173 2.23 -16.29 2.22
N VAL A 174 1.42 -15.85 3.17
CA VAL A 174 -0.03 -15.77 3.11
C VAL A 174 -0.50 -14.35 3.38
N LEU A 175 -1.64 -13.99 2.77
CA LEU A 175 -2.31 -12.70 2.96
C LEU A 175 -3.62 -12.94 3.72
N GLY A 176 -3.67 -12.48 4.97
CA GLY A 176 -4.73 -12.89 5.89
C GLY A 176 -4.75 -14.43 6.03
N ASN A 177 -5.83 -15.08 5.61
CA ASN A 177 -5.95 -16.54 5.66
C ASN A 177 -5.89 -17.22 4.28
N LEU A 178 -5.53 -16.49 3.22
CA LEU A 178 -5.54 -16.98 1.85
C LEU A 178 -4.14 -16.92 1.23
N LEU A 179 -3.95 -17.70 0.16
CA LEU A 179 -2.73 -17.62 -0.65
C LEU A 179 -2.69 -16.28 -1.42
N PRO A 180 -1.50 -15.70 -1.64
CA PRO A 180 -1.38 -14.47 -2.44
C PRO A 180 -1.95 -14.59 -3.86
N THR A 181 -1.93 -15.78 -4.46
CA THR A 181 -2.52 -16.00 -5.79
C THR A 181 -4.00 -16.40 -5.74
N HIS A 182 -4.66 -16.31 -4.59
CA HIS A 182 -6.11 -16.48 -4.51
C HIS A 182 -6.80 -15.32 -5.27
N PRO A 183 -7.89 -15.55 -6.04
CA PRO A 183 -8.55 -14.53 -6.85
C PRO A 183 -8.85 -13.21 -6.11
N ASN A 184 -9.31 -13.28 -4.86
CA ASN A 184 -9.53 -12.10 -4.00
C ASN A 184 -8.35 -11.12 -3.93
N TRP A 185 -7.12 -11.60 -4.07
CA TRP A 185 -5.90 -10.77 -4.05
C TRP A 185 -5.30 -10.64 -5.45
N HIS A 186 -5.21 -11.75 -6.17
CA HIS A 186 -4.55 -11.82 -7.47
C HIS A 186 -5.27 -10.99 -8.54
N ASP A 187 -6.60 -11.07 -8.55
CA ASP A 187 -7.46 -10.43 -9.55
C ASP A 187 -8.05 -9.11 -9.01
N LEU A 188 -7.69 -8.73 -7.77
CA LEU A 188 -8.11 -7.46 -7.16
C LEU A 188 -7.88 -6.26 -8.08
N ILE A 189 -6.72 -6.26 -8.76
CA ILE A 189 -6.30 -5.13 -9.59
C ILE A 189 -7.14 -4.93 -10.85
N ASP A 190 -7.95 -5.92 -11.23
CA ASP A 190 -8.89 -5.84 -12.36
C ASP A 190 -10.27 -5.31 -11.95
N GLY A 191 -10.50 -5.10 -10.65
CA GLY A 191 -11.77 -4.59 -10.12
C GLY A 191 -11.87 -3.07 -10.04
N ASP A 192 -13.07 -2.60 -9.71
CA ASP A 192 -13.40 -1.20 -9.51
C ASP A 192 -12.45 -0.52 -8.51
N LYS A 193 -12.02 0.69 -8.87
CA LYS A 193 -11.09 1.48 -8.07
C LYS A 193 -11.46 2.96 -8.05
N SER A 194 -11.38 3.54 -6.86
CA SER A 194 -11.68 4.94 -6.62
C SER A 194 -10.52 5.63 -5.94
N SER A 195 -10.54 6.96 -5.93
CA SER A 195 -9.78 7.73 -4.97
C SER A 195 -10.23 7.34 -3.56
N PHE A 196 -9.26 7.17 -2.67
CA PHE A 196 -9.49 7.04 -1.24
C PHE A 196 -9.96 8.38 -0.63
N LEU A 197 -9.64 9.50 -1.29
CA LEU A 197 -9.95 10.84 -0.80
C LEU A 197 -11.39 11.27 -1.12
N HIS A 198 -12.07 10.60 -2.05
CA HIS A 198 -13.43 10.91 -2.51
C HIS A 198 -14.45 9.85 -2.08
#